data_AF-A0A9E3F8A3-F1
#
_entry.id   AF-A0A9E3F8A3-F1
#
_cell.length_a   1.000
_cell.length_b   1.000
_cell.length_c   1.000
_cell.angle_alpha   90.00
_cell.angle_beta   90.00
_cell.angle_gamma   90.00
#
_symmetry.space_group_name_H-M   'P 1'
#
loop_
_entity.id
_entity.type
_entity.pdbx_description
1 polymer ?
#
loop_
_entity_poly.entity_id
_entity_poly.type
_entity_poly.pdbx_seq_one_letter_code
_entity_poly.pdbx_strand_id
1 'polypeptide(L)'
;MEAHRWRTWRTAMAEALYGENGFYTSAGAPRRNFRTSAHASPLWATAIWTLARRVDEALGSPESFTVVDVGAGGGELLNALSALVPRTWSLVGVDLAPRPEGLDPGVRWSDITPDGIDGLIIANELLDVVPVDVVERIDGMPRQVEVTPAGEEEIAGLVTGRDAQWLSTWWPLMEDGDRAEIGWARDDLWRELTGRLRRGVAAAIDYAADPAHDLAGTMTGYRDGRQVDPVPDGSCDITAHVVFNSLVEADDVVMSQRDALLTLGLTASPPSYDGDPTSYLSELAASGEAAELLDPDGLGGFTWLLHGVDISPVKIMGV
;
A
#
# COMPACT_ATOMS: atom_id res chain seq x y z
N MET A 1 2.57 26.60 -22.84
CA MET A 1 3.98 26.99 -22.60
C MET A 1 4.41 26.51 -21.20
N GLU A 2 3.98 25.29 -20.81
CA GLU A 2 4.22 24.67 -19.49
C GLU A 2 5.13 23.44 -19.57
N ALA A 3 5.40 22.94 -20.78
CA ALA A 3 6.10 21.67 -21.01
C ALA A 3 7.60 21.67 -20.66
N HIS A 4 8.16 22.76 -20.12
CA HIS A 4 9.60 22.88 -19.82
C HIS A 4 9.85 23.40 -18.39
N ARG A 5 8.86 23.30 -17.50
CA ARG A 5 9.06 23.69 -16.11
C ARG A 5 9.59 22.49 -15.33
N TRP A 6 10.87 22.53 -15.02
CA TRP A 6 11.51 21.65 -14.05
C TRP A 6 10.87 21.79 -12.67
N ARG A 7 10.63 20.65 -12.04
CA ARG A 7 10.04 20.53 -10.71
C ARG A 7 10.64 19.32 -10.02
N THR A 8 10.67 19.35 -8.70
CA THR A 8 11.03 18.17 -7.92
C THR A 8 10.03 17.05 -8.21
N TRP A 9 10.51 15.79 -8.18
CA TRP A 9 9.67 14.62 -8.38
C TRP A 9 8.47 14.58 -7.42
N ARG A 10 8.63 14.97 -6.16
CA ARG A 10 7.54 15.03 -5.18
C ARG A 10 6.42 15.97 -5.63
N THR A 11 6.79 17.13 -6.17
CA THR A 11 5.82 18.11 -6.68
C THR A 11 5.13 17.60 -7.94
N ALA A 12 5.90 17.07 -8.89
CA ALA A 12 5.37 16.56 -10.15
C ALA A 12 4.44 15.37 -9.93
N MET A 13 4.83 14.42 -9.07
CA MET A 13 4.04 13.25 -8.69
C MET A 13 2.77 13.65 -7.95
N ALA A 14 2.83 14.61 -7.00
CA ALA A 14 1.63 15.09 -6.31
C ALA A 14 0.60 15.70 -7.27
N GLU A 15 1.03 16.51 -8.24
CA GLU A 15 0.15 17.07 -9.25
C GLU A 15 -0.39 16.00 -10.21
N ALA A 16 0.47 15.09 -10.68
CA ALA A 16 0.12 14.04 -11.62
C ALA A 16 -0.83 12.99 -11.03
N LEU A 17 -0.71 12.68 -9.74
CA LEU A 17 -1.55 11.69 -9.06
C LEU A 17 -2.82 12.31 -8.48
N TYR A 18 -2.71 13.50 -7.87
CA TYR A 18 -3.79 14.05 -7.02
C TYR A 18 -4.25 15.46 -7.41
N GLY A 19 -3.68 16.06 -8.45
CA GLY A 19 -4.10 17.38 -8.95
C GLY A 19 -5.49 17.37 -9.60
N GLU A 20 -5.91 18.49 -10.19
CA GLU A 20 -7.24 18.62 -10.82
C GLU A 20 -7.51 17.58 -11.92
N ASN A 21 -6.47 17.19 -12.67
CA ASN A 21 -6.52 16.15 -13.70
C ASN A 21 -5.65 14.93 -13.32
N GLY A 22 -5.47 14.71 -12.01
CA GLY A 22 -4.59 13.66 -11.51
C GLY A 22 -5.09 12.26 -11.82
N PHE A 23 -4.18 11.29 -11.76
CA PHE A 23 -4.48 9.89 -11.99
C PHE A 23 -5.56 9.38 -11.04
N TYR A 24 -5.54 9.71 -9.74
CA TYR A 24 -6.55 9.22 -8.78
C TYR A 24 -7.81 10.09 -8.69
N THR A 25 -7.79 11.32 -9.21
CA THR A 25 -8.90 12.28 -9.09
C THR A 25 -9.73 12.42 -10.37
N SER A 26 -9.18 12.05 -11.53
CA SER A 26 -9.88 12.10 -12.81
C SER A 26 -10.93 10.98 -12.93
N ALA A 27 -12.08 11.31 -13.53
CA ALA A 27 -13.20 10.39 -13.65
C ALA A 27 -12.85 9.16 -14.52
N GLY A 28 -12.67 8.00 -13.88
CA GLY A 28 -12.54 6.69 -14.55
C GLY A 28 -11.20 5.97 -14.41
N ALA A 29 -10.24 6.53 -13.66
CA ALA A 29 -8.85 6.08 -13.70
C ALA A 29 -8.47 4.81 -12.88
N PRO A 30 -9.03 4.48 -11.70
CA PRO A 30 -8.58 3.26 -11.01
C PRO A 30 -9.22 1.96 -11.51
N ARG A 31 -10.40 2.00 -12.14
CA ARG A 31 -11.25 0.81 -12.36
C ARG A 31 -10.72 -0.22 -13.36
N ARG A 32 -9.59 0.03 -14.06
CA ARG A 32 -9.19 -0.77 -15.23
C ARG A 32 -7.71 -1.15 -15.34
N ASN A 33 -6.83 -0.67 -14.48
CA ASN A 33 -5.40 -0.74 -14.77
C ASN A 33 -4.58 -1.63 -13.84
N PHE A 34 -5.11 -2.07 -12.70
CA PHE A 34 -4.33 -2.82 -11.71
C PHE A 34 -5.04 -4.06 -11.20
N ARG A 35 -4.27 -5.12 -10.99
CA ARG A 35 -4.68 -6.32 -10.30
C ARG A 35 -3.95 -6.33 -8.95
N THR A 36 -4.53 -5.65 -7.97
CA THR A 36 -4.05 -5.65 -6.57
C THR A 36 -4.48 -6.93 -5.85
N SER A 37 -3.97 -7.19 -4.64
CA SER A 37 -4.43 -8.32 -3.80
C SER A 37 -5.95 -8.33 -3.59
N ALA A 38 -6.57 -7.15 -3.46
CA ALA A 38 -8.02 -7.00 -3.33
C ALA A 38 -8.81 -7.36 -4.61
N HIS A 39 -8.18 -7.22 -5.78
CA HIS A 39 -8.76 -7.64 -7.07
C HIS A 39 -8.44 -9.08 -7.43
N ALA A 40 -7.35 -9.64 -6.89
CA ALA A 40 -6.86 -10.96 -7.24
C ALA A 40 -7.80 -12.07 -6.76
N SER A 41 -8.38 -11.94 -5.56
CA SER A 41 -9.25 -12.99 -5.00
C SER A 41 -10.10 -12.55 -3.80
N PRO A 42 -11.34 -13.09 -3.64
CA PRO A 42 -12.10 -13.01 -2.40
C PRO A 42 -11.37 -13.60 -1.17
N LEU A 43 -10.36 -14.43 -1.39
CA LEU A 43 -9.52 -15.00 -0.33
C LEU A 43 -8.74 -13.92 0.43
N TRP A 44 -8.41 -12.81 -0.22
CA TRP A 44 -7.82 -11.63 0.43
C TRP A 44 -8.72 -11.10 1.56
N ALA A 45 -9.99 -10.84 1.24
CA ALA A 45 -10.96 -10.36 2.23
C ALA A 45 -11.18 -11.37 3.37
N THR A 46 -11.05 -12.67 3.10
CA THR A 46 -11.11 -13.72 4.13
C THR A 46 -9.90 -13.67 5.09
N ALA A 47 -8.71 -13.38 4.58
CA ALA A 47 -7.52 -13.18 5.41
C ALA A 47 -7.64 -11.91 6.26
N ILE A 48 -8.08 -10.79 5.67
CA ILE A 48 -8.32 -9.54 6.40
C ILE A 48 -9.42 -9.72 7.46
N TRP A 49 -10.50 -10.43 7.14
CA TRP A 49 -11.51 -10.83 8.12
C TRP A 49 -10.90 -11.61 9.29
N THR A 50 -10.03 -12.58 8.99
CA THR A 50 -9.36 -13.38 10.03
C THR A 50 -8.47 -12.53 10.92
N LEU A 51 -7.70 -11.60 10.34
CA LEU A 51 -6.92 -10.63 11.09
C LEU A 51 -7.82 -9.77 11.98
N ALA A 52 -8.86 -9.16 11.41
CA ALA A 52 -9.79 -8.31 12.14
C ALA A 52 -10.44 -9.04 13.33
N ARG A 53 -10.84 -10.32 13.14
CA ARG A 53 -11.40 -11.13 14.22
C ARG A 53 -10.39 -11.36 15.35
N ARG A 54 -9.13 -11.65 15.03
CA ARG A 54 -8.08 -11.81 16.05
C ARG A 54 -7.84 -10.51 16.83
N VAL A 55 -7.88 -9.37 16.13
CA VAL A 55 -7.77 -8.04 16.76
C VAL A 55 -8.97 -7.77 17.67
N ASP A 56 -10.20 -8.01 17.21
CA ASP A 56 -11.42 -7.87 18.03
C ASP A 56 -11.36 -8.72 19.30
N GLU A 57 -10.99 -10.00 19.17
CA GLU A 57 -10.83 -10.92 20.30
C GLU A 57 -9.77 -10.46 21.28
N ALA A 58 -8.63 -9.96 20.79
CA ALA A 58 -7.56 -9.44 21.63
C ALA A 58 -7.95 -8.15 22.37
N LEU A 59 -8.87 -7.36 21.79
CA LEU A 59 -9.47 -6.19 22.44
C LEU A 59 -10.60 -6.56 23.42
N GLY A 60 -10.95 -7.84 23.53
CA GLY A 60 -12.02 -8.33 24.39
C GLY A 60 -13.42 -8.16 23.80
N SER A 61 -13.54 -8.16 22.48
CA SER A 61 -14.78 -8.00 21.73
C SER A 61 -15.60 -6.78 22.17
N PRO A 62 -15.08 -5.56 21.92
CA PRO A 62 -15.77 -4.33 22.29
C PRO A 62 -17.16 -4.22 21.65
N GLU A 63 -18.03 -3.41 22.27
CA GLU A 63 -19.38 -3.16 21.75
C GLU A 63 -19.37 -2.58 20.32
N SER A 64 -18.32 -1.83 19.98
CA SER A 64 -18.05 -1.31 18.65
C SER A 64 -16.63 -1.64 18.20
N PHE A 65 -16.50 -2.17 16.99
CA PHE A 65 -15.23 -2.44 16.31
C PHE A 65 -15.28 -1.82 14.91
N THR A 66 -14.20 -1.18 14.47
CA THR A 66 -14.14 -0.51 13.16
C THR A 66 -13.00 -1.09 12.31
N VAL A 67 -13.32 -1.45 11.07
CA VAL A 67 -12.32 -1.70 10.03
C VAL A 67 -12.30 -0.49 9.11
N VAL A 68 -11.12 0.10 8.94
CA VAL A 68 -10.87 1.22 8.04
C VAL A 68 -9.93 0.76 6.94
N ASP A 69 -10.32 0.99 5.69
CA ASP A 69 -9.49 0.77 4.50
C ASP A 69 -9.12 2.14 3.92
N VAL A 70 -7.82 2.46 3.90
CA VAL A 70 -7.29 3.76 3.49
C VAL A 70 -6.63 3.61 2.12
N GLY A 71 -7.03 4.46 1.16
CA GLY A 71 -6.80 4.18 -0.25
C GLY A 71 -7.74 3.07 -0.73
N ALA A 72 -9.00 3.09 -0.29
CA ALA A 72 -9.96 2.01 -0.49
C ALA A 72 -10.30 1.74 -1.97
N GLY A 73 -9.91 2.61 -2.90
CA GLY A 73 -10.02 2.39 -4.33
C GLY A 73 -11.48 2.20 -4.77
N GLY A 74 -11.76 1.06 -5.42
CA GLY A 74 -13.12 0.70 -5.83
C GLY A 74 -13.99 0.14 -4.70
N GLY A 75 -13.45 0.03 -3.48
CA GLY A 75 -14.13 -0.51 -2.31
C GLY A 75 -14.25 -2.04 -2.32
N GLU A 76 -13.45 -2.73 -3.13
CA GLU A 76 -13.48 -4.18 -3.32
C GLU A 76 -13.36 -4.94 -1.99
N LEU A 77 -12.37 -4.57 -1.16
CA LEU A 77 -12.16 -5.16 0.16
C LEU A 77 -13.37 -4.95 1.06
N LEU A 78 -13.85 -3.71 1.18
CA LEU A 78 -14.98 -3.37 2.05
C LEU A 78 -16.28 -4.02 1.62
N ASN A 79 -16.52 -4.13 0.31
CA ASN A 79 -17.69 -4.81 -0.23
C ASN A 79 -17.63 -6.32 -0.01
N ALA A 80 -16.45 -6.93 -0.07
CA ALA A 80 -16.28 -8.33 0.30
C ALA A 80 -16.46 -8.54 1.81
N LEU A 81 -15.90 -7.64 2.64
CA LEU A 81 -16.03 -7.70 4.10
C LEU A 81 -17.47 -7.49 4.58
N SER A 82 -18.28 -6.65 3.92
CA SER A 82 -19.66 -6.39 4.33
C SER A 82 -20.54 -7.66 4.36
N ALA A 83 -20.18 -8.67 3.58
CA ALA A 83 -20.83 -9.99 3.58
C ALA A 83 -20.33 -10.94 4.69
N LEU A 84 -19.16 -10.66 5.28
CA LEU A 84 -18.46 -11.52 6.24
C LEU A 84 -18.58 -11.03 7.69
N VAL A 85 -18.56 -9.70 7.89
CA VAL A 85 -18.45 -9.12 9.24
C VAL A 85 -19.78 -9.07 9.99
N PRO A 86 -19.77 -9.10 11.34
CA PRO A 86 -20.96 -8.84 12.15
C PRO A 86 -21.53 -7.45 11.86
N ARG A 87 -22.87 -7.33 11.91
CA ARG A 87 -23.56 -6.03 11.73
C ARG A 87 -23.23 -4.98 12.81
N THR A 88 -22.63 -5.39 13.93
CA THR A 88 -22.16 -4.50 14.99
C THR A 88 -20.84 -3.81 14.63
N TRP A 89 -20.12 -4.32 13.63
CA TRP A 89 -18.88 -3.70 13.17
C TRP A 89 -19.17 -2.56 12.21
N SER A 90 -18.30 -1.55 12.24
CA SER A 90 -18.31 -0.43 11.30
C SER A 90 -17.26 -0.65 10.22
N LEU A 91 -17.65 -0.51 8.96
CA LEU A 91 -16.72 -0.50 7.83
C LEU A 91 -16.60 0.94 7.31
N VAL A 92 -15.36 1.40 7.09
CA VAL A 92 -15.08 2.76 6.61
C VAL A 92 -14.06 2.70 5.47
N GLY A 93 -14.44 3.20 4.29
CA GLY A 93 -13.50 3.49 3.22
C GLY A 93 -13.04 4.94 3.31
N VAL A 94 -11.74 5.14 3.24
CA VAL A 94 -11.09 6.45 3.18
C VAL A 94 -10.42 6.59 1.83
N ASP A 95 -10.92 7.50 0.99
CA ASP A 95 -10.37 7.75 -0.34
C ASP A 95 -10.72 9.16 -0.81
N LEU A 96 -9.85 9.74 -1.64
CA LEU A 96 -10.11 11.01 -2.31
C LEU A 96 -11.11 10.84 -3.46
N ALA A 97 -11.17 9.64 -4.04
CA ALA A 97 -12.13 9.29 -5.07
C ALA A 97 -13.56 9.26 -4.50
N PRO A 98 -14.57 9.58 -5.34
CA PRO A 98 -15.95 9.51 -4.92
C PRO A 98 -16.34 8.07 -4.55
N ARG A 99 -17.32 7.95 -3.65
CA ARG A 99 -17.88 6.66 -3.25
C ARG A 99 -18.23 5.79 -4.48
N PRO A 100 -17.75 4.54 -4.54
CA PRO A 100 -18.06 3.63 -5.64
C PRO A 100 -19.55 3.32 -5.76
N GLU A 101 -20.05 3.28 -7.00
CA GLU A 101 -21.39 2.74 -7.28
C GLU A 101 -21.47 1.26 -6.88
N GLY A 102 -22.57 0.88 -6.21
CA GLY A 102 -22.82 -0.51 -5.80
C GLY A 102 -22.20 -0.92 -4.47
N LEU A 103 -21.38 -0.07 -3.83
CA LEU A 103 -20.83 -0.34 -2.50
C LEU A 103 -21.96 -0.43 -1.46
N ASP A 104 -21.91 -1.46 -0.61
CA ASP A 104 -22.93 -1.73 0.43
C ASP A 104 -23.29 -0.46 1.23
N PRO A 105 -24.59 -0.10 1.36
CA PRO A 105 -25.03 1.13 2.04
C PRO A 105 -24.58 1.28 3.50
N GLY A 106 -24.24 0.18 4.17
CA GLY A 106 -23.72 0.18 5.54
C GLY A 106 -22.24 0.58 5.65
N VAL A 107 -21.49 0.52 4.55
CA VAL A 107 -20.09 1.00 4.51
C VAL A 107 -20.09 2.52 4.51
N ARG A 108 -19.37 3.15 5.44
CA ARG A 108 -19.17 4.62 5.42
C ARG A 108 -18.04 4.98 4.44
N TRP A 109 -18.12 6.15 3.83
CA TRP A 109 -17.10 6.66 2.91
C TRP A 109 -16.71 8.08 3.30
N SER A 110 -15.42 8.37 3.35
CA SER A 110 -14.87 9.69 3.69
C SER A 110 -13.56 9.93 2.93
N ASP A 111 -13.12 11.18 2.88
CA ASP A 111 -11.78 11.60 2.43
C ASP A 111 -10.80 11.79 3.60
N ILE A 112 -11.24 11.52 4.84
CA ILE A 112 -10.48 11.73 6.07
C ILE A 112 -10.61 10.48 6.94
N THR A 113 -9.47 9.98 7.43
CA THR A 113 -9.44 8.88 8.39
C THR A 113 -10.05 9.30 9.73
N PRO A 114 -11.02 8.54 10.28
CA PRO A 114 -11.66 8.90 11.55
C PRO A 114 -10.68 8.79 12.73
N ASP A 115 -10.86 9.62 13.75
CA ASP A 115 -10.09 9.57 14.99
C ASP A 115 -10.64 8.55 16.00
N GLY A 116 -9.77 8.10 16.91
CA GLY A 116 -10.15 7.34 18.10
C GLY A 116 -10.66 5.93 17.80
N ILE A 117 -10.11 5.31 16.75
CA ILE A 117 -10.53 4.00 16.23
C ILE A 117 -10.22 2.90 17.24
N ASP A 118 -11.25 2.10 17.55
CA ASP A 118 -11.09 0.76 18.12
C ASP A 118 -11.20 -0.25 16.98
N GLY A 119 -10.08 -0.84 16.56
CA GLY A 119 -10.12 -1.93 15.57
C GLY A 119 -8.92 -2.00 14.64
N LEU A 120 -9.17 -2.05 13.34
CA LEU A 120 -8.17 -2.36 12.31
C LEU A 120 -8.12 -1.26 11.25
N ILE A 121 -6.94 -0.72 11.00
CA ILE A 121 -6.65 0.15 9.83
C ILE A 121 -5.86 -0.67 8.81
N ILE A 122 -6.26 -0.67 7.55
CA ILE A 122 -5.54 -1.27 6.43
C ILE A 122 -5.12 -0.14 5.48
N ALA A 123 -3.85 -0.19 5.08
CA ALA A 123 -3.26 0.67 4.06
C ALA A 123 -2.54 -0.25 3.05
N ASN A 124 -3.31 -0.79 2.10
CA ASN A 124 -2.80 -1.68 1.05
C ASN A 124 -2.45 -0.87 -0.20
N GLU A 125 -1.19 -0.91 -0.64
CA GLU A 125 -0.70 -0.16 -1.82
C GLU A 125 -1.05 1.33 -1.72
N LEU A 126 -0.86 1.88 -0.51
CA LEU A 126 -1.10 3.29 -0.21
C LEU A 126 0.21 4.07 -0.14
N LEU A 127 1.28 3.43 0.37
CA LEU A 127 2.49 4.15 0.72
C LEU A 127 3.38 4.34 -0.52
N ASP A 128 3.36 3.41 -1.47
CA ASP A 128 4.10 3.52 -2.73
C ASP A 128 3.68 4.70 -3.61
N VAL A 129 2.40 5.09 -3.55
CA VAL A 129 1.82 6.23 -4.29
C VAL A 129 1.96 7.57 -3.54
N VAL A 130 2.53 7.59 -2.34
CA VAL A 130 2.84 8.86 -1.66
C VAL A 130 3.97 9.58 -2.42
N PRO A 131 3.82 10.87 -2.75
CA PRO A 131 4.83 11.60 -3.51
C PRO A 131 6.20 11.65 -2.84
N VAL A 132 7.24 11.33 -3.62
CA VAL A 132 8.63 11.29 -3.18
C VAL A 132 9.53 12.12 -4.09
N ASP A 133 10.61 12.67 -3.52
CA ASP A 133 11.68 13.26 -4.32
C ASP A 133 12.71 12.20 -4.67
N VAL A 134 13.24 12.25 -5.89
CA VAL A 134 14.33 11.37 -6.34
C VAL A 134 15.65 12.12 -6.20
N VAL A 135 16.68 11.38 -5.80
CA VAL A 135 18.05 11.87 -5.73
C VAL A 135 18.99 10.94 -6.49
N GLU A 136 20.09 11.50 -6.99
CA GLU A 136 21.17 10.76 -7.60
C GLU A 136 22.50 11.22 -6.99
N ARG A 137 23.44 10.29 -6.77
CA ARG A 137 24.77 10.64 -6.29
C ARG A 137 25.66 11.06 -7.46
N ILE A 138 26.16 12.30 -7.41
CA ILE A 138 27.03 12.89 -8.43
C ILE A 138 28.23 13.56 -7.75
N ASP A 139 29.44 13.27 -8.21
CA ASP A 139 30.70 13.77 -7.65
C ASP A 139 30.80 13.52 -6.14
N GLY A 140 30.36 12.34 -5.70
CA GLY A 140 30.37 11.89 -4.32
C GLY A 140 29.25 12.45 -3.43
N MET A 141 28.35 13.29 -3.97
CA MET A 141 27.32 13.99 -3.20
C MET A 141 25.91 13.71 -3.74
N PRO A 142 24.90 13.50 -2.87
CA PRO A 142 23.51 13.45 -3.31
C PRO A 142 23.06 14.78 -3.92
N ARG A 143 22.47 14.70 -5.11
CA ARG A 143 21.83 15.81 -5.84
C ARG A 143 20.36 15.47 -6.05
N GLN A 144 19.52 16.49 -5.99
CA GLN A 144 18.10 16.33 -6.31
C GLN A 144 17.93 16.11 -7.82
N VAL A 145 17.00 15.25 -8.19
CA VAL A 145 16.55 15.08 -9.58
C VAL A 145 15.24 15.85 -9.75
N GLU A 146 15.21 16.73 -10.74
CA GLU A 146 13.99 17.41 -11.18
C GLU A 146 13.50 16.80 -12.49
N VAL A 147 12.20 16.92 -12.74
CA VAL A 147 11.52 16.33 -13.88
C VAL A 147 10.60 17.33 -14.56
N THR A 148 10.48 17.23 -15.88
CA THR A 148 9.47 17.97 -16.65
C THR A 148 8.16 17.18 -16.75
N PRO A 149 7.03 17.80 -17.14
CA PRO A 149 5.80 17.04 -17.43
C PRO A 149 5.94 15.97 -18.52
N ALA A 150 6.99 16.03 -19.35
CA ALA A 150 7.27 15.04 -20.38
C ALA A 150 8.11 13.85 -19.87
N GLY A 151 8.51 13.84 -18.59
CA GLY A 151 9.36 12.79 -18.01
C GLY A 151 10.85 12.98 -18.27
N GLU A 152 11.27 14.12 -18.82
CA GLU A 152 12.70 14.45 -18.93
C GLU A 152 13.25 14.81 -17.54
N GLU A 153 14.42 14.29 -17.19
CA GLU A 153 15.08 14.52 -15.90
C GLU A 153 16.34 15.41 -16.03
N GLU A 154 16.61 16.21 -15.00
CA GLU A 154 17.90 16.91 -14.84
C GLU A 154 18.39 16.88 -13.39
N ILE A 155 19.72 16.95 -13.24
CA ILE A 155 20.36 17.07 -11.93
C ILE A 155 20.25 18.53 -11.46
N ALA A 156 19.63 18.71 -10.31
CA ALA A 156 19.38 20.00 -9.68
C ALA A 156 20.31 20.25 -8.47
N GLY A 157 19.77 20.90 -7.44
CA GLY A 157 20.51 21.37 -6.26
C GLY A 157 21.04 20.26 -5.34
N LEU A 158 21.80 20.68 -4.32
CA LEU A 158 22.20 19.79 -3.22
C LEU A 158 20.99 19.38 -2.39
N VAL A 159 20.99 18.13 -1.93
CA VAL A 159 20.02 17.63 -0.96
C VAL A 159 20.36 18.19 0.42
N THR A 160 19.41 18.82 1.11
CA THR A 160 19.65 19.48 2.41
C THR A 160 18.50 19.23 3.40
N GLY A 161 18.72 19.61 4.67
CA GLY A 161 17.67 19.58 5.69
C GLY A 161 17.11 18.17 5.95
N ARG A 162 15.77 18.08 6.00
CA ARG A 162 15.06 16.84 6.30
C ARG A 162 15.32 15.74 5.27
N ASP A 163 15.39 16.13 4.00
CA ASP A 163 15.69 15.22 2.89
C ASP A 163 17.05 14.54 3.08
N ALA A 164 18.09 15.32 3.39
CA ALA A 164 19.44 14.79 3.62
C ALA A 164 19.51 13.91 4.88
N GLN A 165 18.80 14.29 5.95
CA GLN A 165 18.76 13.51 7.19
C GLN A 165 18.12 12.14 6.97
N TRP A 166 16.96 12.10 6.32
CA TRP A 166 16.25 10.85 6.01
C TRP A 166 17.12 9.95 5.12
N LEU A 167 17.65 10.49 4.03
CA LEU A 167 18.51 9.77 3.09
C LEU A 167 19.72 9.13 3.79
N SER A 168 20.44 9.91 4.61
CA SER A 168 21.63 9.41 5.31
C SER A 168 21.37 8.27 6.30
N THR A 169 20.13 8.14 6.77
CA THR A 169 19.73 7.14 7.76
C THR A 169 19.20 5.88 7.08
N TRP A 170 18.35 6.05 6.07
CA TRP A 170 17.52 4.98 5.54
C TRP A 170 17.92 4.49 4.15
N TRP A 171 18.57 5.33 3.34
CA TRP A 171 18.98 4.98 1.98
C TRP A 171 20.31 5.66 1.59
N PRO A 172 21.42 5.36 2.27
CA PRO A 172 22.70 5.98 1.97
C PRO A 172 23.22 5.56 0.59
N LEU A 173 23.55 6.54 -0.25
CA LEU A 173 24.11 6.34 -1.60
C LEU A 173 25.62 6.07 -1.52
N MET A 174 26.10 5.02 -2.18
CA MET A 174 27.44 4.46 -2.01
C MET A 174 28.39 4.75 -3.19
N GLU A 175 27.88 4.75 -4.41
CA GLU A 175 28.59 5.00 -5.67
C GLU A 175 27.94 6.14 -6.47
N ASP A 176 28.72 6.82 -7.32
CA ASP A 176 28.15 7.83 -8.22
C ASP A 176 27.24 7.13 -9.24
N GLY A 177 26.05 7.68 -9.46
CA GLY A 177 24.96 7.07 -10.23
C GLY A 177 23.94 6.30 -9.39
N ASP A 178 24.21 6.04 -8.10
CA ASP A 178 23.21 5.48 -7.20
C ASP A 178 22.03 6.46 -7.06
N ARG A 179 20.81 5.93 -7.10
CA ARG A 179 19.57 6.68 -6.93
C ARG A 179 18.78 6.19 -5.72
N ALA A 180 17.97 7.09 -5.17
CA ALA A 180 17.04 6.77 -4.09
C ALA A 180 15.80 7.68 -4.13
N GLU A 181 14.72 7.18 -3.55
CA GLU A 181 13.50 7.94 -3.29
C GLU A 181 13.42 8.37 -1.81
N ILE A 182 13.22 9.67 -1.56
CA ILE A 182 13.16 10.21 -0.20
C ILE A 182 11.77 10.01 0.42
N GLY A 183 11.69 9.11 1.40
CA GLY A 183 10.44 8.59 1.94
C GLY A 183 9.83 9.28 3.17
N TRP A 184 10.39 10.36 3.73
CA TRP A 184 9.89 10.91 5.01
C TRP A 184 8.40 11.33 4.99
N ALA A 185 7.85 11.65 3.82
CA ALA A 185 6.42 11.98 3.67
C ALA A 185 5.53 10.74 3.90
N ARG A 186 6.01 9.56 3.50
CA ARG A 186 5.38 8.26 3.83
C ARG A 186 5.44 8.00 5.32
N ASP A 187 6.58 8.25 5.95
CA ASP A 187 6.74 8.09 7.39
C ASP A 187 5.76 8.99 8.18
N ASP A 188 5.53 10.22 7.71
CA ASP A 188 4.55 11.12 8.33
C ASP A 188 3.11 10.64 8.15
N LEU A 189 2.74 10.20 6.94
CA LEU A 189 1.41 9.63 6.69
C LEU A 189 1.18 8.39 7.56
N TRP A 190 2.15 7.47 7.62
CA TRP A 190 2.03 6.27 8.44
C TRP A 190 1.88 6.59 9.93
N ARG A 191 2.67 7.54 10.44
CA ARG A 191 2.55 8.02 11.83
C ARG A 191 1.21 8.70 12.10
N GLU A 192 0.67 9.43 11.12
CA GLU A 192 -0.67 10.00 11.23
C GLU A 192 -1.73 8.90 11.32
N LEU A 193 -1.70 7.92 10.43
CA LEU A 193 -2.67 6.82 10.37
C LEU A 193 -2.66 5.98 11.65
N THR A 194 -1.47 5.56 12.10
CA THR A 194 -1.31 4.81 13.36
C THR A 194 -1.79 5.64 14.55
N GLY A 195 -1.54 6.95 14.57
CA GLY A 195 -2.04 7.87 15.59
C GLY A 195 -3.56 8.04 15.65
N ARG A 196 -4.31 7.59 14.63
CA ARG A 196 -5.79 7.56 14.66
C ARG A 196 -6.35 6.39 15.47
N LEU A 197 -5.55 5.37 15.75
CA LEU A 197 -5.94 4.26 16.62
C LEU A 197 -5.98 4.72 18.08
N ARG A 198 -7.08 4.45 18.76
CA ARG A 198 -7.13 4.47 20.23
C ARG A 198 -6.63 3.14 20.81
N ARG A 199 -7.01 2.03 20.18
CA ARG A 199 -6.51 0.67 20.46
C ARG A 199 -6.83 -0.23 19.28
N GLY A 200 -5.92 -1.11 18.89
CA GLY A 200 -6.08 -1.86 17.66
C GLY A 200 -4.77 -2.14 16.94
N VAL A 201 -4.90 -2.51 15.66
CA VAL A 201 -3.77 -2.73 14.76
C VAL A 201 -3.92 -1.85 13.51
N ALA A 202 -2.82 -1.30 13.02
CA ALA A 202 -2.73 -0.78 11.67
C ALA A 202 -1.82 -1.70 10.85
N ALA A 203 -2.18 -2.00 9.61
CA ALA A 203 -1.37 -2.78 8.69
C ALA A 203 -1.07 -1.98 7.41
N ALA A 204 0.21 -1.71 7.16
CA ALA A 204 0.70 -1.21 5.88
C ALA A 204 1.19 -2.40 5.04
N ILE A 205 0.72 -2.49 3.79
CA ILE A 205 0.98 -3.63 2.91
C ILE A 205 1.42 -3.08 1.55
N ASP A 206 2.69 -3.26 1.20
CA ASP A 206 3.25 -2.61 0.02
C ASP A 206 4.53 -3.30 -0.47
N TYR A 207 5.00 -2.95 -1.68
CA TYR A 207 6.30 -3.38 -2.17
C TYR A 207 7.43 -2.70 -1.38
N ALA A 208 8.41 -3.48 -0.93
CA ALA A 208 9.53 -2.97 -0.16
C ALA A 208 10.74 -2.64 -1.05
N ALA A 209 11.40 -1.53 -0.75
CA ALA A 209 12.72 -1.23 -1.27
C ALA A 209 13.77 -1.90 -0.38
N ASP A 210 14.80 -2.45 -0.99
CA ASP A 210 16.05 -2.83 -0.33
C ASP A 210 17.16 -1.88 -0.78
N PRO A 211 17.49 -0.85 0.03
CA PRO A 211 18.54 0.11 -0.28
C PRO A 211 19.91 -0.48 -0.67
N ALA A 212 20.20 -1.72 -0.27
CA ALA A 212 21.46 -2.39 -0.61
C ALA A 212 21.46 -2.99 -2.04
N HIS A 213 20.29 -3.20 -2.64
CA HIS A 213 20.14 -3.86 -3.94
C HIS A 213 19.46 -2.95 -4.99
N ASP A 214 18.58 -2.04 -4.57
CA ASP A 214 17.85 -1.12 -5.44
C ASP A 214 18.67 0.14 -5.78
N LEU A 215 19.88 -0.06 -6.31
CA LEU A 215 20.85 1.02 -6.57
C LEU A 215 20.38 2.02 -7.64
N ALA A 216 19.45 1.62 -8.52
CA ALA A 216 18.88 2.48 -9.54
C ALA A 216 17.62 3.23 -9.07
N GLY A 217 17.23 3.08 -7.80
CA GLY A 217 15.91 3.46 -7.31
C GLY A 217 14.83 2.47 -7.75
N THR A 218 13.60 2.73 -7.33
CA THR A 218 12.45 1.85 -7.54
C THR A 218 11.27 2.56 -8.22
N MET A 219 11.40 3.86 -8.48
CA MET A 219 10.34 4.63 -9.12
C MET A 219 9.98 4.07 -10.50
N THR A 220 8.69 3.86 -10.74
CA THR A 220 8.17 3.34 -12.00
C THR A 220 6.80 3.91 -12.32
N GLY A 221 6.43 3.86 -13.61
CA GLY A 221 5.08 4.14 -14.06
C GLY A 221 4.30 2.87 -14.37
N TYR A 222 2.97 2.94 -14.30
CA TYR A 222 2.09 1.89 -14.80
C TYR A 222 0.92 2.45 -15.62
N ARG A 223 0.69 1.83 -16.79
CA ARG A 223 -0.41 2.17 -17.69
C ARG A 223 -1.00 0.91 -18.29
N ASP A 224 -2.32 0.76 -18.23
CA ASP A 224 -3.05 -0.42 -18.75
C ASP A 224 -2.48 -1.77 -18.25
N GLY A 225 -2.10 -1.84 -16.96
CA GLY A 225 -1.53 -3.04 -16.35
C GLY A 225 -0.11 -3.39 -16.78
N ARG A 226 0.61 -2.45 -17.40
CA ARG A 226 2.00 -2.63 -17.81
C ARG A 226 2.89 -1.58 -17.19
N GLN A 227 4.08 -2.02 -16.79
CA GLN A 227 5.16 -1.14 -16.38
C GLN A 227 5.62 -0.28 -17.57
N VAL A 228 5.79 1.01 -17.33
CA VAL A 228 6.27 2.03 -18.27
C VAL A 228 7.23 2.97 -17.56
N ASP A 229 7.97 3.77 -18.32
CA ASP A 229 8.74 4.87 -17.74
C ASP A 229 7.79 5.85 -17.01
N PRO A 230 8.14 6.35 -15.82
CA PRO A 230 7.28 7.26 -15.08
C PRO A 230 7.19 8.61 -15.80
N VAL A 231 5.97 9.05 -16.12
CA VAL A 231 5.69 10.36 -16.73
C VAL A 231 4.67 11.10 -15.87
N PRO A 232 5.03 12.24 -15.24
CA PRO A 232 4.14 12.95 -14.33
C PRO A 232 3.18 13.89 -15.08
N ASP A 233 2.40 13.34 -16.01
CA ASP A 233 1.35 14.04 -16.77
C ASP A 233 -0.07 13.54 -16.43
N GLY A 234 -0.19 12.62 -15.48
CA GLY A 234 -1.44 11.98 -15.07
C GLY A 234 -1.91 10.82 -15.96
N SER A 235 -1.14 10.45 -16.99
CA SER A 235 -1.50 9.37 -17.91
C SER A 235 -1.11 7.96 -17.43
N CYS A 236 -0.31 7.86 -16.37
CA CYS A 236 0.06 6.62 -15.70
C CYS A 236 0.04 6.82 -14.20
N ASP A 237 -0.16 5.72 -13.47
CA ASP A 237 0.15 5.67 -12.05
C ASP A 237 1.66 5.71 -11.87
N ILE A 238 2.14 6.37 -10.83
CA ILE A 238 3.57 6.48 -10.51
C ILE A 238 3.73 5.96 -9.09
N THR A 239 4.59 4.97 -8.92
CA THR A 239 4.85 4.35 -7.63
C THR A 239 6.36 4.30 -7.38
N ALA A 240 6.75 4.19 -6.12
CA ALA A 240 8.10 3.80 -5.74
C ALA A 240 8.04 2.97 -4.45
N HIS A 241 8.84 1.91 -4.37
CA HIS A 241 8.80 0.98 -3.25
C HIS A 241 9.09 1.68 -1.91
N VAL A 242 8.66 1.03 -0.82
CA VAL A 242 8.69 1.57 0.54
C VAL A 242 9.90 1.04 1.30
N VAL A 243 10.69 1.93 1.90
CA VAL A 243 11.73 1.54 2.86
C VAL A 243 11.08 1.24 4.21
N PHE A 244 10.50 0.06 4.40
CA PHE A 244 9.73 -0.28 5.61
C PHE A 244 10.49 -0.06 6.91
N ASN A 245 11.83 -0.20 6.91
CA ASN A 245 12.66 0.05 8.09
C ASN A 245 12.54 1.50 8.62
N SER A 246 12.16 2.48 7.79
CA SER A 246 11.92 3.87 8.23
C SER A 246 10.61 4.04 9.00
N LEU A 247 9.70 3.07 8.90
CA LEU A 247 8.36 3.10 9.49
C LEU A 247 8.25 2.33 10.80
N VAL A 248 9.14 1.34 11.00
CA VAL A 248 9.07 0.39 12.12
C VAL A 248 9.28 1.09 13.47
N GLU A 249 8.34 0.88 14.39
CA GLU A 249 8.46 1.21 15.79
C GLU A 249 8.74 -0.02 16.66
N ALA A 250 8.86 0.17 17.98
CA ALA A 250 9.05 -0.93 18.90
C ALA A 250 7.79 -1.82 18.96
N ASP A 251 7.99 -3.14 18.97
CA ASP A 251 6.94 -4.18 19.02
C ASP A 251 6.09 -4.35 17.74
N ASP A 252 6.44 -3.63 16.66
CA ASP A 252 5.88 -3.87 15.32
C ASP A 252 6.30 -5.25 14.77
N VAL A 253 5.45 -5.81 13.91
CA VAL A 253 5.75 -7.05 13.17
C VAL A 253 5.93 -6.72 11.70
N VAL A 254 7.07 -7.11 11.13
CA VAL A 254 7.34 -7.07 9.69
C VAL A 254 7.44 -8.49 9.15
N MET A 255 6.70 -8.80 8.10
CA MET A 255 6.75 -10.11 7.45
C MET A 255 6.35 -10.02 5.97
N SER A 256 6.63 -11.07 5.20
CA SER A 256 6.14 -11.16 3.82
C SER A 256 4.61 -11.36 3.80
N GLN A 257 3.95 -10.92 2.74
CA GLN A 257 2.54 -11.19 2.49
C GLN A 257 2.29 -12.69 2.45
N ARG A 258 3.18 -13.45 1.82
CA ARG A 258 3.10 -14.92 1.83
C ARG A 258 3.01 -15.45 3.26
N ASP A 259 3.92 -15.05 4.14
CA ASP A 259 3.94 -15.55 5.52
C ASP A 259 2.74 -15.03 6.33
N ALA A 260 2.32 -13.78 6.11
CA ALA A 260 1.13 -13.22 6.76
C ALA A 260 -0.13 -13.99 6.37
N LEU A 261 -0.33 -14.25 5.08
CA LEU A 261 -1.48 -14.97 4.57
C LEU A 261 -1.48 -16.44 5.01
N LEU A 262 -0.33 -17.13 5.00
CA LEU A 262 -0.20 -18.48 5.57
C LEU A 262 -0.56 -18.48 7.07
N THR A 263 -0.09 -17.49 7.82
CA THR A 263 -0.40 -17.31 9.25
C THR A 263 -1.88 -17.05 9.50
N LEU A 264 -2.54 -16.37 8.56
CA LEU A 264 -3.99 -16.12 8.57
C LEU A 264 -4.81 -17.30 8.01
N GLY A 265 -4.15 -18.40 7.61
CA GLY A 265 -4.79 -19.66 7.24
C GLY A 265 -5.05 -19.85 5.76
N LEU A 266 -4.51 -18.98 4.89
CA LEU A 266 -4.58 -19.19 3.45
C LEU A 266 -3.66 -20.35 3.05
N THR A 267 -4.14 -21.25 2.19
CA THR A 267 -3.34 -22.34 1.64
C THR A 267 -3.63 -22.52 0.16
N ALA A 268 -2.59 -22.71 -0.65
CA ALA A 268 -2.72 -23.14 -2.04
C ALA A 268 -2.37 -24.63 -2.13
N SER A 269 -3.38 -25.50 -2.09
CA SER A 269 -3.20 -26.95 -2.25
C SER A 269 -4.08 -27.44 -3.41
N PRO A 270 -3.53 -28.26 -4.33
CA PRO A 270 -4.34 -28.85 -5.39
C PRO A 270 -5.50 -29.65 -4.78
N PRO A 271 -6.75 -29.42 -5.23
CA PRO A 271 -7.88 -30.18 -4.73
C PRO A 271 -7.82 -31.64 -5.18
N SER A 272 -8.42 -32.53 -4.40
CA SER A 272 -8.64 -33.91 -4.78
C SER A 272 -9.97 -34.07 -5.51
N TYR A 273 -10.00 -34.83 -6.59
CA TYR A 273 -11.26 -35.12 -7.30
C TYR A 273 -12.09 -36.18 -6.55
N ASP A 274 -13.31 -35.81 -6.16
CA ASP A 274 -14.24 -36.65 -5.41
C ASP A 274 -15.41 -37.20 -6.25
N GLY A 275 -15.47 -36.84 -7.52
CA GLY A 275 -16.55 -37.23 -8.44
C GLY A 275 -17.47 -36.10 -8.87
N ASP A 276 -17.34 -34.89 -8.32
CA ASP A 276 -18.06 -33.68 -8.76
C ASP A 276 -17.13 -32.73 -9.56
N PRO A 277 -17.30 -32.65 -10.90
CA PRO A 277 -16.51 -31.75 -11.72
C PRO A 277 -16.68 -30.27 -11.39
N THR A 278 -17.87 -29.84 -10.94
CA THR A 278 -18.14 -28.42 -10.65
C THR A 278 -17.49 -28.01 -9.34
N SER A 279 -17.58 -28.83 -8.29
CA SER A 279 -16.86 -28.58 -7.03
C SER A 279 -15.34 -28.55 -7.28
N TYR A 280 -14.82 -29.56 -7.99
CA TYR A 280 -13.41 -29.64 -8.31
C TYR A 280 -12.89 -28.43 -9.08
N LEU A 281 -13.60 -27.97 -10.12
CA LEU A 281 -13.19 -26.77 -10.87
C LEU A 281 -13.22 -25.50 -10.01
N SER A 282 -14.19 -25.38 -9.10
CA SER A 282 -14.30 -24.24 -8.18
C SER A 282 -13.15 -24.22 -7.18
N GLU A 283 -12.84 -25.38 -6.59
CA GLU A 283 -11.71 -25.54 -5.67
C GLU A 283 -10.36 -25.34 -6.37
N LEU A 284 -10.23 -25.78 -7.63
CA LEU A 284 -9.01 -25.59 -8.41
C LEU A 284 -8.79 -24.10 -8.72
N ALA A 285 -9.86 -23.37 -9.06
CA ALA A 285 -9.80 -21.92 -9.27
C ALA A 285 -9.37 -21.21 -7.97
N ALA A 286 -9.98 -21.54 -6.84
CA ALA A 286 -9.59 -20.97 -5.54
C ALA A 286 -8.13 -21.30 -5.16
N SER A 287 -7.65 -22.52 -5.46
CA SER A 287 -6.24 -22.86 -5.26
C SER A 287 -5.30 -22.05 -6.16
N GLY A 288 -5.71 -21.72 -7.39
CA GLY A 288 -4.93 -20.87 -8.30
C GLY A 288 -4.85 -19.43 -7.80
N GLU A 289 -5.97 -18.87 -7.36
CA GLU A 289 -6.05 -17.55 -6.73
C GLU A 289 -5.19 -17.47 -5.45
N ALA A 290 -5.24 -18.49 -4.59
CA ALA A 290 -4.38 -18.58 -3.42
C ALA A 290 -2.89 -18.65 -3.81
N ALA A 291 -2.55 -19.37 -4.88
CA ALA A 291 -1.18 -19.47 -5.34
C ALA A 291 -0.64 -18.11 -5.82
N GLU A 292 -1.47 -17.32 -6.51
CA GLU A 292 -1.13 -15.96 -6.95
C GLU A 292 -0.83 -15.04 -5.75
N LEU A 293 -1.69 -15.04 -4.73
CA LEU A 293 -1.50 -14.24 -3.51
C LEU A 293 -0.25 -14.64 -2.69
N LEU A 294 0.19 -15.89 -2.82
CA LEU A 294 1.31 -16.47 -2.08
C LEU A 294 2.61 -16.49 -2.90
N ASP A 295 2.60 -16.10 -4.17
CA ASP A 295 3.77 -16.15 -5.05
C ASP A 295 4.86 -15.17 -4.57
N PRO A 296 6.02 -15.64 -4.08
CA PRO A 296 7.07 -14.75 -3.57
C PRO A 296 7.66 -13.82 -4.65
N ASP A 297 7.55 -14.19 -5.93
CA ASP A 297 8.00 -13.35 -7.05
C ASP A 297 6.88 -12.40 -7.56
N GLY A 298 5.70 -12.47 -6.93
CA GLY A 298 4.53 -11.63 -7.21
C GLY A 298 3.93 -11.05 -5.93
N LEU A 299 2.61 -11.19 -5.75
CA LEU A 299 1.89 -10.59 -4.62
C LEU A 299 2.36 -11.11 -3.25
N GLY A 300 2.85 -12.35 -3.17
CA GLY A 300 3.40 -12.91 -1.94
C GLY A 300 4.69 -12.23 -1.47
N GLY A 301 5.39 -11.52 -2.36
CA GLY A 301 6.60 -10.75 -2.08
C GLY A 301 6.35 -9.39 -1.42
N PHE A 302 5.09 -8.95 -1.28
CA PHE A 302 4.76 -7.71 -0.58
C PHE A 302 5.20 -7.80 0.87
N THR A 303 5.51 -6.65 1.47
CA THR A 303 5.82 -6.57 2.90
C THR A 303 4.59 -6.10 3.67
N TRP A 304 4.32 -6.77 4.78
CA TRP A 304 3.33 -6.39 5.77
C TRP A 304 4.03 -5.81 6.99
N LEU A 305 3.70 -4.58 7.35
CA LEU A 305 4.05 -3.95 8.63
C LEU A 305 2.80 -3.82 9.48
N LEU A 306 2.78 -4.51 10.63
CA LEU A 306 1.70 -4.42 11.61
C LEU A 306 2.16 -3.62 12.82
N HIS A 307 1.47 -2.50 13.07
CA HIS A 307 1.65 -1.65 14.24
C HIS A 307 0.50 -1.82 15.22
N GLY A 308 0.79 -1.91 16.52
CA GLY A 308 -0.22 -2.16 17.55
C GLY A 308 -0.32 -1.06 18.59
N VAL A 309 -1.55 -0.68 18.95
CA VAL A 309 -1.85 0.26 20.05
C VAL A 309 -2.66 -0.46 21.11
N ASP A 310 -2.17 -0.50 22.35
CA ASP A 310 -2.73 -1.25 23.50
C ASP A 310 -2.90 -2.77 23.29
N ILE A 311 -2.43 -3.30 22.16
CA ILE A 311 -2.35 -4.72 21.84
C ILE A 311 -1.07 -5.02 21.06
N SER A 312 -0.58 -6.26 21.13
CA SER A 312 0.69 -6.66 20.54
C SER A 312 0.46 -7.42 19.22
N PRO A 313 0.92 -6.89 18.06
CA PRO A 313 0.79 -7.57 16.76
C PRO A 313 1.48 -8.95 16.76
N VAL A 314 2.58 -9.10 17.50
CA VAL A 314 3.26 -10.38 17.75
C VAL A 314 2.29 -11.45 18.23
N LYS A 315 1.42 -11.13 19.21
CA LYS A 315 0.41 -12.07 19.71
C LYS A 315 -0.72 -12.34 18.71
N ILE A 316 -1.08 -11.33 17.91
CA ILE A 316 -2.13 -11.46 16.88
C ILE A 316 -1.69 -12.40 15.76
N MET A 317 -0.43 -12.28 15.36
CA MET A 317 0.17 -13.09 14.30
C MET A 317 0.73 -14.42 14.83
N GLY A 318 1.00 -14.53 16.14
CA GLY A 318 1.52 -15.76 16.75
C GLY A 318 2.98 -16.03 16.38
N VAL A 319 3.76 -14.96 16.21
CA VAL A 319 5.20 -14.97 15.87
C VAL A 319 6.08 -14.68 17.07
#